data_AF-A0A0N8JVS7-F1
#
_entry.id   AF-A0A0N8JVS7-F1
#
_cell.length_a   1.000
_cell.length_b   1.000
_cell.length_c   1.000
_cell.angle_alpha   90.00
_cell.angle_beta   90.00
_cell.angle_gamma   90.00
#
_symmetry.space_group_name_H-M   'P 1'
#
loop_
_entity.id
_entity.type
_entity.pdbx_description
1 polymer ?
#
loop_
_entity_poly.entity_id
_entity_poly.type
_entity_poly.pdbx_seq_one_letter_code
_entity_poly.pdbx_strand_id
1 'polypeptide(L)'
;NAVRKLRPVNEVSLSISSRTDTGVHALCNSAHVDIERKADKPPFSEQILTKALNFHLQTESIRVIRALRVPDTFHARFHAISRTYVYRLATGVGHHSELPLPEKNFCWPLQETGLDIRAMEEASTLLLGTHDFSSFRALNSETPFKNPVKTLLCAHVGLREGSFSQEHFHRDLQYWEFTFKSRSFLYKQVRRMTGALVAVGRRKLSVSQLREILEARDSLAYPHNMTAPPDGLFLTNVEYTESGGCNRIRLCSRISSPTPVTHSPKRNISSVSLMPFGRSPLMKWPMASVNDWFTGSAASRGRMTLTLEATLSSWLTKSKGTAL
;
A
#
# COMPACT_ATOMS: atom_id res chain seq x y z
N ASN A 1 20.23 -8.83 2.30
CA ASN A 1 21.63 -8.31 2.18
C ASN A 1 21.94 -7.18 3.14
N ALA A 2 21.21 -6.06 3.13
CA ALA A 2 21.47 -4.92 4.04
C ALA A 2 21.54 -5.33 5.52
N VAL A 3 20.59 -6.14 6.00
CA VAL A 3 20.62 -6.64 7.39
C VAL A 3 21.89 -7.44 7.71
N ARG A 4 22.36 -8.30 6.80
CA ARG A 4 23.61 -9.06 6.99
C ARG A 4 24.83 -8.15 7.13
N LYS A 5 24.84 -7.00 6.44
CA LYS A 5 25.92 -6.00 6.55
C LYS A 5 26.00 -5.34 7.94
N LEU A 6 24.94 -5.43 8.75
CA LEU A 6 24.97 -5.02 10.16
C LEU A 6 25.79 -5.98 11.06
N ARG A 7 26.21 -7.14 10.50
CA ARG A 7 26.97 -8.20 11.18
C ARG A 7 26.30 -8.71 12.47
N PRO A 8 25.03 -9.13 12.41
CA PRO A 8 24.40 -9.81 13.53
C PRO A 8 25.09 -11.15 13.82
N VAL A 9 25.03 -11.60 15.06
CA VAL A 9 25.59 -12.89 15.50
C VAL A 9 24.65 -14.04 15.14
N ASN A 10 23.33 -13.80 15.20
CA ASN A 10 22.32 -14.78 14.82
C ASN A 10 22.15 -14.87 13.29
N GLU A 11 21.56 -15.97 12.85
CA GLU A 11 21.12 -16.12 11.47
C GLU A 11 20.03 -15.08 11.13
N VAL A 12 20.18 -14.44 9.96
CA VAL A 12 19.25 -13.42 9.49
C VAL A 12 18.09 -14.04 8.73
N SER A 13 16.90 -13.97 9.32
CA SER A 13 15.63 -14.27 8.67
C SER A 13 14.72 -13.02 8.66
N LEU A 14 14.08 -12.75 7.53
CA LEU A 14 13.20 -11.60 7.34
C LEU A 14 11.83 -12.08 6.86
N SER A 15 10.78 -11.63 7.55
CA SER A 15 9.40 -11.99 7.22
C SER A 15 8.57 -10.74 6.96
N ILE A 16 8.08 -10.60 5.73
CA ILE A 16 7.28 -9.45 5.27
C ILE A 16 5.79 -9.63 5.54
N SER A 17 5.07 -8.52 5.68
CA SER A 17 3.63 -8.50 5.92
C SER A 17 2.83 -8.75 4.64
N SER A 18 3.26 -8.22 3.50
CA SER A 18 2.63 -8.49 2.21
C SER A 18 3.66 -8.76 1.13
N ARG A 19 3.39 -9.79 0.32
CA ARG A 19 4.11 -10.01 -0.93
C ARG A 19 3.46 -9.12 -1.99
N THR A 20 4.29 -8.39 -2.74
CA THR A 20 3.89 -7.64 -3.93
C THR A 20 4.37 -8.37 -5.19
N ASP A 21 3.61 -8.27 -6.27
CA ASP A 21 4.00 -8.84 -7.56
C ASP A 21 5.05 -7.96 -8.24
N THR A 22 5.81 -8.52 -9.19
CA THR A 22 6.75 -7.74 -9.99
C THR A 22 6.05 -6.54 -10.64
N GLY A 23 6.65 -5.35 -10.45
CA GLY A 23 6.12 -4.08 -10.94
C GLY A 23 5.16 -3.38 -9.99
N VAL A 24 4.69 -4.04 -8.93
CA VAL A 24 3.83 -3.42 -7.90
C VAL A 24 4.68 -2.62 -6.91
N HIS A 25 4.17 -1.51 -6.42
CA HIS A 25 4.84 -0.62 -5.47
C HIS A 25 4.35 -0.84 -4.04
N ALA A 26 5.10 -0.37 -3.05
CA ALA A 26 4.67 -0.33 -1.67
C ALA A 26 5.13 0.97 -1.00
N LEU A 27 4.18 1.84 -0.64
CA LEU A 27 4.47 3.01 0.19
C LEU A 27 4.58 2.61 1.67
N CYS A 28 3.91 1.53 2.06
CA CYS A 28 3.95 1.01 3.41
C CYS A 28 3.88 -0.51 3.41
N ASN A 29 5.01 -1.17 3.24
CA ASN A 29 5.18 -2.57 3.61
C ASN A 29 5.81 -2.66 5.01
N SER A 30 5.69 -3.80 5.65
CA SER A 30 6.33 -4.04 6.94
C SER A 30 7.02 -5.40 6.93
N ALA A 31 8.12 -5.50 7.66
CA ALA A 31 8.85 -6.74 7.85
C ALA A 31 9.29 -6.86 9.31
N HIS A 32 9.52 -8.06 9.81
CA HIS A 32 10.20 -8.25 11.08
C HIS A 32 11.47 -9.07 10.89
N VAL A 33 12.45 -8.79 11.74
CA VAL A 33 13.75 -9.45 11.77
C VAL A 33 14.28 -9.48 13.20
N ASP A 34 14.93 -10.58 13.55
CA ASP A 34 15.66 -10.72 14.80
C ASP A 34 17.11 -10.30 14.59
N ILE A 35 17.59 -9.36 15.41
CA ILE A 35 18.96 -8.85 15.35
C ILE A 35 19.61 -9.03 16.71
N GLU A 36 20.64 -9.86 16.76
CA GLU A 36 21.50 -10.10 17.91
C GLU A 36 22.87 -9.48 17.64
N ARG A 37 23.31 -8.57 18.52
CA ARG A 37 24.64 -7.96 18.43
C ARG A 37 25.61 -8.68 19.35
N LYS A 38 26.92 -8.56 19.03
CA LYS A 38 27.99 -8.99 19.91
C LYS A 38 27.84 -8.37 21.32
N ALA A 39 28.25 -9.11 22.34
CA ALA A 39 28.05 -8.73 23.76
C ALA A 39 28.69 -7.38 24.14
N ASP A 40 29.73 -6.95 23.43
CA ASP A 40 30.44 -5.68 23.63
C ASP A 40 29.71 -4.47 23.02
N LYS A 41 28.57 -4.66 22.35
CA LYS A 41 27.86 -3.60 21.62
C LYS A 41 26.45 -3.38 22.18
N PRO A 42 26.05 -2.12 22.42
CA PRO A 42 24.68 -1.84 22.84
C PRO A 42 23.69 -2.23 21.73
N PRO A 43 22.43 -2.55 22.05
CA PRO A 43 21.41 -2.75 21.02
C PRO A 43 21.28 -1.54 20.08
N PHE A 44 20.86 -1.76 18.83
CA PHE A 44 20.56 -0.63 17.96
C PHE A 44 19.35 0.15 18.49
N SER A 45 19.47 1.48 18.55
CA SER A 45 18.29 2.32 18.63
C SER A 45 17.54 2.29 17.29
N GLU A 46 16.24 2.57 17.32
CA GLU A 46 15.37 2.58 16.14
C GLU A 46 15.89 3.52 15.04
N GLN A 47 16.37 4.72 15.43
CA GLN A 47 16.91 5.68 14.46
C GLN A 47 18.24 5.22 13.86
N ILE A 48 19.14 4.65 14.68
CA ILE A 48 20.44 4.16 14.19
C ILE A 48 20.21 2.98 13.23
N LEU A 49 19.31 2.06 13.58
CA LEU A 49 19.00 0.91 12.72
C LEU A 49 18.46 1.37 11.36
N THR A 50 17.53 2.34 11.38
CA THR A 50 16.95 2.91 10.15
C THR A 50 18.03 3.53 9.26
N LYS A 51 18.90 4.37 9.83
CA LYS A 51 20.01 5.01 9.09
C LYS A 51 21.00 3.99 8.54
N ALA A 52 21.41 3.00 9.35
CA ALA A 52 22.37 1.99 8.95
C ALA A 52 21.84 1.09 7.83
N LEU A 53 20.57 0.68 7.90
CA LEU A 53 19.93 -0.07 6.83
C LEU A 53 19.86 0.75 5.54
N ASN A 54 19.43 2.01 5.62
CA ASN A 54 19.34 2.88 4.44
C ASN A 54 20.70 3.16 3.80
N PHE A 55 21.76 3.31 4.59
CA PHE A 55 23.12 3.41 4.07
C PHE A 55 23.49 2.20 3.20
N HIS A 56 23.12 0.99 3.62
CA HIS A 56 23.35 -0.23 2.86
C HIS A 56 22.37 -0.47 1.71
N LEU A 57 21.26 0.26 1.65
CA LEU A 57 20.23 0.20 0.61
C LEU A 57 20.35 1.33 -0.42
N GLN A 58 21.39 2.16 -0.36
CA GLN A 58 21.51 3.36 -1.19
C GLN A 58 21.35 3.11 -2.71
N THR A 59 21.80 1.95 -3.20
CA THR A 59 21.71 1.51 -4.60
C THR A 59 20.40 0.81 -4.96
N GLU A 60 19.57 0.49 -3.97
CA GLU A 60 18.30 -0.22 -4.14
C GLU A 60 17.13 0.77 -4.18
N SER A 61 16.05 0.45 -4.88
CA SER A 61 14.79 1.23 -4.86
C SER A 61 13.92 0.94 -3.64
N ILE A 62 14.57 0.77 -2.48
CA ILE A 62 13.95 0.41 -1.20
C ILE A 62 14.51 1.33 -0.11
N ARG A 63 13.63 1.82 0.77
CA ARG A 63 13.99 2.61 1.94
C ARG A 63 13.27 2.09 3.18
N VAL A 64 13.99 2.00 4.30
CA VAL A 64 13.41 1.82 5.63
C VAL A 64 12.96 3.20 6.10
N ILE A 65 11.66 3.40 6.27
CA ILE A 65 11.10 4.68 6.75
C ILE A 65 11.03 4.72 8.28
N ARG A 66 10.94 3.55 8.91
CA ARG A 66 10.83 3.44 10.37
C ARG A 66 11.28 2.06 10.84
N ALA A 67 11.89 2.00 12.02
CA ALA A 67 12.12 0.77 12.77
C ALA A 67 11.47 0.89 14.15
N LEU A 68 10.97 -0.22 14.68
CA LEU A 68 10.35 -0.32 16.00
C LEU A 68 10.78 -1.62 16.66
N ARG A 69 11.07 -1.59 17.96
CA ARG A 69 11.20 -2.85 18.72
C ARG A 69 9.82 -3.44 18.95
N VAL A 70 9.69 -4.75 18.82
CA VAL A 70 8.43 -5.48 19.03
C VAL A 70 8.68 -6.73 19.89
N PRO A 71 7.64 -7.30 20.53
CA PRO A 71 7.77 -8.56 21.25
C PRO A 71 8.24 -9.70 20.33
N ASP A 72 8.93 -10.69 20.89
CA ASP A 72 9.41 -11.88 20.15
C ASP A 72 8.26 -12.75 19.60
N THR A 73 7.05 -12.56 20.11
CA THR A 73 5.83 -13.20 19.58
C THR A 73 5.29 -12.51 18.32
N PHE A 74 5.75 -11.29 17.99
CA PHE A 74 5.22 -10.52 16.87
C PHE A 74 5.57 -11.17 15.52
N HIS A 75 4.59 -11.26 14.63
CA HIS A 75 4.81 -11.69 13.25
C HIS A 75 4.13 -10.75 12.24
N ALA A 76 4.95 -10.02 11.45
CA ALA A 76 4.49 -9.02 10.48
C ALA A 76 3.36 -9.49 9.55
N ARG A 77 3.41 -10.75 9.09
CA ARG A 77 2.34 -11.30 8.24
C ARG A 77 1.05 -11.66 8.98
N PHE A 78 1.15 -12.40 10.08
CA PHE A 78 0.00 -13.06 10.71
C PHE A 78 -0.74 -12.14 11.69
N HIS A 79 -0.04 -11.16 12.28
CA HIS A 79 -0.64 -10.17 13.16
C HIS A 79 -1.22 -8.96 12.42
N ALA A 80 -0.95 -8.81 11.12
CA ALA A 80 -1.57 -7.75 10.33
C ALA A 80 -3.08 -7.97 10.22
N ILE A 81 -3.87 -7.00 10.70
CA ILE A 81 -5.33 -7.04 10.69
C ILE A 81 -5.93 -6.57 9.37
N SER A 82 -5.25 -5.68 8.67
CA SER A 82 -5.68 -5.22 7.35
C SER A 82 -4.50 -4.75 6.50
N ARG A 83 -4.71 -4.75 5.19
CA ARG A 83 -3.83 -4.22 4.15
C ARG A 83 -4.68 -3.34 3.24
N THR A 84 -4.20 -2.15 2.95
CA THR A 84 -4.85 -1.23 2.00
C THR A 84 -4.00 -1.14 0.76
N TYR A 85 -4.62 -1.36 -0.38
CA TYR A 85 -4.05 -1.14 -1.69
C TYR A 85 -4.75 0.04 -2.35
N VAL A 86 -3.98 0.87 -3.04
CA VAL A 86 -4.48 1.93 -3.93
C VAL A 86 -3.95 1.64 -5.32
N TYR A 87 -4.84 1.68 -6.30
CA TYR A 87 -4.49 1.61 -7.71
C TYR A 87 -4.69 2.98 -8.36
N ARG A 88 -3.68 3.50 -9.05
CA ARG A 88 -3.73 4.79 -9.77
C ARG A 88 -3.92 4.58 -11.27
N LEU A 89 -4.85 5.33 -11.84
CA LEU A 89 -5.20 5.31 -13.26
C LEU A 89 -5.24 6.75 -13.79
N ALA A 90 -4.72 6.97 -14.99
CA ALA A 90 -4.79 8.24 -15.70
C ALA A 90 -5.58 8.06 -17.00
N THR A 91 -6.59 8.90 -17.26
CA THR A 91 -7.43 8.88 -18.47
C THR A 91 -7.12 10.07 -19.38
N GLY A 92 -7.41 9.92 -20.67
CA GLY A 92 -7.07 10.90 -21.71
C GLY A 92 -5.63 10.82 -22.22
N VAL A 93 -4.97 9.68 -22.04
CA VAL A 93 -3.58 9.44 -22.45
C VAL A 93 -3.57 8.68 -23.78
N GLY A 94 -3.50 9.40 -24.90
CA GLY A 94 -3.48 8.81 -26.24
C GLY A 94 -2.17 8.11 -26.57
N HIS A 95 -1.06 8.57 -26.00
CA HIS A 95 0.25 7.93 -26.12
C HIS A 95 1.01 7.99 -24.79
N HIS A 96 1.83 6.98 -24.49
CA HIS A 96 2.53 6.88 -23.20
C HIS A 96 3.46 8.08 -22.91
N SER A 97 3.93 8.78 -23.95
CA SER A 97 4.73 10.01 -23.82
C SER A 97 3.93 11.23 -23.36
N GLU A 98 2.60 11.12 -23.27
CA GLU A 98 1.71 12.19 -22.81
C GLU A 98 1.53 12.18 -21.28
N LEU A 99 2.02 11.16 -20.59
CA LEU A 99 2.14 11.19 -19.13
C LEU A 99 3.31 12.08 -18.71
N PRO A 100 3.16 12.86 -17.63
CA PRO A 100 4.30 13.48 -16.95
C PRO A 100 5.35 12.42 -16.58
N LEU A 101 6.64 12.74 -16.75
CA LEU A 101 7.74 11.81 -16.44
C LEU A 101 7.66 11.24 -15.00
N PRO A 102 7.29 12.02 -13.96
CA PRO A 102 7.13 11.48 -12.60
C PRO A 102 6.02 10.44 -12.45
N GLU A 103 5.10 10.31 -13.42
CA GLU A 103 3.98 9.38 -13.39
C GLU A 103 4.23 8.13 -14.27
N LYS A 104 5.32 8.11 -15.05
CA LYS A 104 5.62 7.15 -16.13
C LYS A 104 5.70 5.66 -15.71
N ASN A 105 5.66 5.34 -14.42
CA ASN A 105 5.54 3.96 -13.92
C ASN A 105 4.73 3.92 -12.61
N PHE A 106 3.82 4.88 -12.40
CA PHE A 106 3.11 5.06 -11.13
C PHE A 106 1.60 5.19 -11.31
N CYS A 107 1.13 5.05 -12.54
CA CYS A 107 -0.28 4.96 -12.89
C CYS A 107 -0.44 4.15 -14.17
N TRP A 108 -1.63 3.60 -14.36
CA TRP A 108 -2.02 2.99 -15.62
C TRP A 108 -2.59 4.06 -16.56
N PRO A 109 -1.97 4.33 -17.72
CA PRO A 109 -2.57 5.20 -18.73
C PRO A 109 -3.69 4.51 -19.52
N LEU A 110 -4.79 5.23 -19.71
CA LEU A 110 -5.90 4.89 -20.60
C LEU A 110 -6.15 6.02 -21.57
N GLN A 111 -6.41 5.65 -22.82
CA GLN A 111 -6.73 6.57 -23.90
C GLN A 111 -8.12 7.20 -23.74
N GLU A 112 -9.09 6.45 -23.22
CA GLU A 112 -10.43 6.96 -22.98
C GLU A 112 -10.42 8.16 -22.04
N THR A 113 -11.22 9.17 -22.36
CA THR A 113 -11.36 10.41 -21.57
C THR A 113 -12.52 10.37 -20.58
N GLY A 114 -13.45 9.41 -20.73
CA GLY A 114 -14.62 9.28 -19.87
C GLY A 114 -14.83 7.85 -19.40
N LEU A 115 -15.04 7.69 -18.08
CA LEU A 115 -15.45 6.45 -17.46
C LEU A 115 -16.80 6.66 -16.77
N ASP A 116 -17.66 5.64 -16.84
CA ASP A 116 -18.94 5.64 -16.15
C ASP A 116 -18.75 5.42 -14.65
N ILE A 117 -18.51 6.51 -13.91
CA ILE A 117 -18.20 6.47 -12.47
C ILE A 117 -19.32 5.80 -11.67
N ARG A 118 -20.60 6.06 -12.01
CA ARG A 118 -21.74 5.48 -11.30
C ARG A 118 -21.77 3.97 -11.46
N ALA A 119 -21.56 3.47 -12.69
CA ALA A 119 -21.47 2.03 -12.93
C ALA A 119 -20.27 1.40 -12.20
N MET A 120 -19.12 2.08 -12.15
CA MET A 120 -17.97 1.60 -11.39
C MET A 120 -18.21 1.57 -9.87
N GLU A 121 -18.89 2.58 -9.32
CA GLU A 121 -19.27 2.64 -7.90
C GLU A 121 -20.25 1.51 -7.55
N GLU A 122 -21.27 1.30 -8.38
CA GLU A 122 -22.24 0.20 -8.22
C GLU A 122 -21.53 -1.16 -8.26
N ALA A 123 -20.68 -1.38 -9.26
CA ALA A 123 -19.87 -2.58 -9.38
C ALA A 123 -18.90 -2.77 -8.20
N SER A 124 -18.30 -1.70 -7.68
CA SER A 124 -17.39 -1.77 -6.53
C SER A 124 -18.12 -2.20 -5.25
N THR A 125 -19.38 -1.78 -5.11
CA THR A 125 -20.24 -2.14 -3.98
C THR A 125 -20.52 -3.65 -3.95
N LEU A 126 -20.64 -4.30 -5.11
CA LEU A 126 -20.81 -5.76 -5.20
C LEU A 126 -19.64 -6.55 -4.62
N LEU A 127 -18.44 -5.98 -4.63
CA LEU A 127 -17.23 -6.63 -4.13
C LEU A 127 -17.11 -6.53 -2.60
N LEU A 128 -17.86 -5.65 -1.94
CA LEU A 128 -17.81 -5.44 -0.49
C LEU A 128 -18.34 -6.65 0.28
N GLY A 129 -17.78 -6.90 1.46
CA GLY A 129 -18.19 -8.00 2.33
C GLY A 129 -17.43 -9.29 2.06
N THR A 130 -18.02 -10.41 2.47
CA THR A 130 -17.36 -11.72 2.45
C THR A 130 -17.79 -12.53 1.24
N HIS A 131 -16.83 -12.83 0.36
CA HIS A 131 -17.06 -13.57 -0.87
C HIS A 131 -15.98 -14.61 -1.12
N ASP A 132 -16.30 -15.63 -1.91
CA ASP A 132 -15.30 -16.46 -2.57
C ASP A 132 -14.74 -15.69 -3.78
N PHE A 133 -13.48 -15.28 -3.68
CA PHE A 133 -12.80 -14.52 -4.74
C PHE A 133 -12.01 -15.40 -5.72
N SER A 134 -12.36 -16.68 -5.87
CA SER A 134 -11.67 -17.60 -6.78
C SER A 134 -11.59 -17.07 -8.22
N SER A 135 -12.65 -16.44 -8.72
CA SER A 135 -12.64 -15.78 -10.05
C SER A 135 -11.64 -14.63 -10.13
N PHE A 136 -11.43 -13.90 -9.04
CA PHE A 136 -10.45 -12.82 -8.98
C PHE A 136 -9.03 -13.31 -8.63
N ARG A 137 -8.80 -14.61 -8.46
CA ARG A 137 -7.46 -15.18 -8.24
C ARG A 137 -6.86 -15.63 -9.56
N ALA A 138 -5.67 -15.13 -9.91
CA ALA A 138 -4.93 -15.69 -11.04
C ALA A 138 -4.31 -17.06 -10.68
N LEU A 139 -4.22 -17.96 -11.65
CA LEU A 139 -3.53 -19.24 -11.51
C LEU A 139 -2.01 -19.03 -11.48
N ASN A 140 -1.31 -19.79 -10.63
CA ASN A 140 0.14 -19.97 -10.69
C ASN A 140 0.49 -21.36 -10.13
N SER A 141 1.61 -21.93 -10.57
CA SER A 141 2.07 -23.27 -10.16
C SER A 141 2.66 -23.31 -8.75
N GLU A 142 2.96 -22.14 -8.16
CA GLU A 142 3.70 -22.03 -6.90
C GLU A 142 2.84 -21.66 -5.68
N THR A 143 1.54 -21.38 -5.85
CA THR A 143 0.68 -21.00 -4.72
C THR A 143 -0.10 -22.21 -4.22
N PRO A 144 0.18 -22.69 -3.00
CA PRO A 144 -0.66 -23.71 -2.37
C PRO A 144 -2.10 -23.20 -2.26
N PHE A 145 -3.07 -24.11 -2.26
CA PHE A 145 -4.47 -23.77 -2.11
C PHE A 145 -4.68 -22.95 -0.82
N LYS A 146 -4.94 -21.65 -0.99
CA LYS A 146 -5.32 -20.74 0.10
C LYS A 146 -6.84 -20.61 0.07
N ASN A 147 -7.46 -20.54 1.25
CA ASN A 147 -8.89 -20.26 1.38
C ASN A 147 -9.24 -19.04 0.48
N PRO A 148 -10.10 -19.22 -0.55
CA PRO A 148 -10.43 -18.16 -1.48
C PRO A 148 -11.45 -17.16 -0.91
N VAL A 149 -12.07 -17.49 0.23
CA VAL A 149 -12.98 -16.61 0.93
C VAL A 149 -12.21 -15.46 1.57
N LYS A 150 -12.59 -14.23 1.22
CA LYS A 150 -12.01 -12.99 1.76
C LYS A 150 -13.12 -12.03 2.13
N THR A 151 -12.87 -11.20 3.13
CA THR A 151 -13.76 -10.10 3.50
C THR A 151 -13.13 -8.79 3.05
N LEU A 152 -13.77 -8.13 2.09
CA LEU A 152 -13.37 -6.82 1.59
C LEU A 152 -14.05 -5.75 2.45
N LEU A 153 -13.25 -4.98 3.18
CA LEU A 153 -13.67 -3.93 4.11
C LEU A 153 -13.87 -2.58 3.41
N CYS A 154 -13.22 -2.40 2.25
CA CYS A 154 -13.35 -1.21 1.41
C CYS A 154 -13.11 -1.60 -0.04
N ALA A 155 -13.96 -1.08 -0.92
CA ALA A 155 -13.84 -1.05 -2.37
C ALA A 155 -14.41 0.30 -2.78
N HIS A 156 -13.54 1.23 -3.16
CA HIS A 156 -13.94 2.57 -3.52
C HIS A 156 -13.19 3.00 -4.77
N VAL A 157 -13.87 3.72 -5.65
CA VAL A 157 -13.31 4.34 -6.84
C VAL A 157 -13.69 5.81 -6.83
N GLY A 158 -12.76 6.68 -7.18
CA GLY A 158 -13.05 8.11 -7.24
C GLY A 158 -12.02 8.88 -8.04
N LEU A 159 -12.44 10.06 -8.51
CA LEU A 159 -11.54 11.05 -9.06
C LEU A 159 -10.60 11.58 -7.97
N ARG A 160 -9.37 11.88 -8.38
CA ARG A 160 -8.38 12.52 -7.53
C ARG A 160 -7.78 13.71 -8.24
N GLU A 161 -7.42 14.70 -7.44
CA GLU A 161 -6.66 15.83 -7.92
C GLU A 161 -5.32 15.35 -8.51
N GLY A 162 -4.83 16.15 -9.44
CA GLY A 162 -3.56 15.94 -10.10
C GLY A 162 -2.38 15.89 -9.16
N SER A 163 -1.26 15.34 -9.63
CA SER A 163 0.01 15.48 -8.91
C SER A 163 0.59 16.88 -9.11
N PHE A 164 1.57 17.25 -8.27
CA PHE A 164 2.39 18.45 -8.46
C PHE A 164 2.90 18.61 -9.90
N SER A 165 3.26 17.49 -10.55
CA SER A 165 3.72 17.52 -11.94
C SER A 165 2.63 17.94 -12.94
N GLN A 166 1.36 17.65 -12.65
CA GLN A 166 0.24 18.04 -13.50
C GLN A 166 -0.02 19.55 -13.46
N GLU A 167 0.14 20.21 -12.32
CA GLU A 167 -0.04 21.67 -12.20
C GLU A 167 0.88 22.45 -13.17
N HIS A 168 2.00 21.84 -13.55
CA HIS A 168 2.98 22.41 -14.47
C HIS A 168 2.96 21.75 -15.86
N PHE A 169 2.01 20.85 -16.13
CA PHE A 169 1.90 20.13 -17.39
C PHE A 169 0.72 20.65 -18.21
N HIS A 170 0.94 20.93 -19.50
CA HIS A 170 -0.04 21.58 -20.37
C HIS A 170 -1.25 20.72 -20.78
N ARG A 171 -1.49 19.57 -20.12
CA ARG A 171 -2.60 18.66 -20.46
C ARG A 171 -3.49 18.37 -19.27
N ASP A 172 -4.79 18.44 -19.51
CA ASP A 172 -5.82 18.09 -18.56
C ASP A 172 -6.03 16.57 -18.54
N LEU A 173 -5.18 15.87 -17.79
CA LEU A 173 -5.37 14.46 -17.48
C LEU A 173 -6.30 14.31 -16.28
N GLN A 174 -7.11 13.26 -16.28
CA GLN A 174 -7.92 12.90 -15.10
C GLN A 174 -7.28 11.71 -14.39
N TYR A 175 -7.11 11.83 -13.07
CA TYR A 175 -6.57 10.76 -12.25
C TYR A 175 -7.67 10.13 -11.42
N TRP A 176 -7.61 8.80 -11.34
CA TRP A 176 -8.54 7.97 -10.59
C TRP A 176 -7.76 7.12 -9.60
N GLU A 177 -8.34 6.94 -8.42
CA GLU A 177 -7.85 5.99 -7.43
C GLU A 177 -8.89 4.93 -7.11
N PHE A 178 -8.45 3.67 -7.13
CA PHE A 178 -9.22 2.52 -6.65
C PHE A 178 -8.62 2.04 -5.33
N THR A 179 -9.36 2.16 -4.25
CA THR A 179 -8.93 1.77 -2.91
C THR A 179 -9.57 0.44 -2.51
N PHE A 180 -8.74 -0.51 -2.12
CA PHE A 180 -9.17 -1.83 -1.64
C PHE A 180 -8.56 -2.13 -0.28
N LYS A 181 -9.39 -2.45 0.71
CA LYS A 181 -8.94 -2.81 2.07
C LYS A 181 -9.46 -4.20 2.46
N SER A 182 -8.57 -5.09 2.88
CA SER A 182 -8.94 -6.41 3.40
C SER A 182 -7.87 -6.93 4.37
N ARG A 183 -8.21 -7.91 5.20
CA ARG A 183 -7.23 -8.67 5.99
C ARG A 183 -6.19 -9.32 5.09
N SER A 184 -6.59 -9.87 3.94
CA SER A 184 -5.67 -10.51 3.00
C SER A 184 -6.23 -10.50 1.59
N PHE A 185 -5.37 -10.68 0.60
CA PHE A 185 -5.76 -10.77 -0.81
C PHE A 185 -5.18 -12.05 -1.43
N LEU A 186 -5.88 -12.60 -2.42
CA LEU A 186 -5.40 -13.67 -3.28
C LEU A 186 -4.42 -13.13 -4.34
N TYR A 187 -3.70 -14.05 -4.99
CA TYR A 187 -2.74 -13.69 -6.03
C TYR A 187 -3.42 -12.91 -7.17
N LYS A 188 -2.88 -11.72 -7.48
CA LYS A 188 -3.43 -10.73 -8.44
C LYS A 188 -4.87 -10.25 -8.17
N GLN A 189 -5.47 -10.51 -7.01
CA GLN A 189 -6.87 -10.16 -6.72
C GLN A 189 -7.18 -8.68 -6.94
N VAL A 190 -6.36 -7.78 -6.38
CA VAL A 190 -6.57 -6.34 -6.51
C VAL A 190 -6.50 -5.86 -7.96
N ARG A 191 -5.55 -6.39 -8.74
CA ARG A 191 -5.39 -6.06 -10.17
C ARG A 191 -6.55 -6.59 -11.02
N ARG A 192 -7.07 -7.78 -10.70
CA ARG A 192 -8.25 -8.35 -11.36
C ARG A 192 -9.51 -7.55 -11.02
N MET A 193 -9.70 -7.17 -9.76
CA MET A 193 -10.83 -6.31 -9.35
C MET A 193 -10.77 -4.95 -10.05
N THR A 194 -9.60 -4.29 -10.02
CA THR A 194 -9.38 -3.00 -10.70
C THR A 194 -9.70 -3.11 -12.20
N GLY A 195 -9.17 -4.13 -12.86
CA GLY A 195 -9.38 -4.36 -14.28
C GLY A 195 -10.86 -4.53 -14.66
N ALA A 196 -11.61 -5.26 -13.82
CA ALA A 196 -13.04 -5.46 -14.01
C ALA A 196 -13.83 -4.15 -13.81
N LEU A 197 -13.51 -3.36 -12.78
CA LEU A 197 -14.13 -2.05 -12.57
C LEU A 197 -13.84 -1.09 -13.73
N VAL A 198 -12.60 -1.05 -14.22
CA VAL A 198 -12.26 -0.25 -15.41
C VAL A 198 -13.02 -0.74 -16.65
N ALA A 199 -13.19 -2.05 -16.84
CA ALA A 199 -14.01 -2.59 -17.92
C ALA A 199 -15.48 -2.17 -17.80
N VAL A 200 -16.03 -2.11 -16.57
CA VAL A 200 -17.36 -1.54 -16.30
C VAL A 200 -17.42 -0.06 -16.64
N GLY A 201 -16.44 0.73 -16.20
CA GLY A 201 -16.35 2.17 -16.54
C GLY A 201 -16.26 2.43 -18.05
N ARG A 202 -15.64 1.52 -18.81
CA ARG A 202 -15.57 1.54 -20.28
C ARG A 202 -16.79 0.91 -20.97
N ARG A 203 -17.79 0.43 -20.21
CA ARG A 203 -18.98 -0.29 -20.69
C ARG A 203 -18.66 -1.55 -21.51
N LYS A 204 -17.48 -2.15 -21.28
CA LYS A 204 -17.07 -3.44 -21.85
C LYS A 204 -17.50 -4.63 -20.99
N LEU A 205 -17.93 -4.36 -19.76
CA LEU A 205 -18.49 -5.30 -18.81
C LEU A 205 -19.68 -4.61 -18.15
N SER A 206 -20.83 -5.27 -18.01
CA SER A 206 -21.94 -4.74 -17.22
C SER A 206 -21.73 -5.03 -15.72
N VAL A 207 -22.46 -4.31 -14.87
CA VAL A 207 -22.51 -4.59 -13.43
C VAL A 207 -23.03 -6.02 -13.16
N SER A 208 -24.01 -6.48 -13.94
CA SER A 208 -24.54 -7.85 -13.84
C SER A 208 -23.49 -8.90 -14.24
N GLN A 209 -22.73 -8.68 -15.30
CA GLN A 209 -21.65 -9.58 -15.71
C GLN A 209 -20.53 -9.65 -14.66
N LEU A 210 -20.22 -8.53 -13.99
CA LEU A 210 -19.27 -8.56 -12.87
C LEU A 210 -19.78 -9.41 -11.70
N ARG A 211 -21.09 -9.35 -11.40
CA ARG A 211 -21.73 -10.23 -10.42
C ARG A 211 -21.60 -11.69 -10.82
N GLU A 212 -21.91 -12.03 -12.08
CA GLU A 212 -21.78 -13.39 -12.61
C GLU A 212 -20.34 -13.91 -12.47
N ILE A 213 -19.33 -13.08 -12.78
CA ILE A 213 -17.92 -13.43 -12.58
C ILE A 213 -17.64 -13.72 -11.11
N LEU A 214 -18.10 -12.90 -10.17
CA LEU A 214 -17.91 -13.12 -8.73
C LEU A 214 -18.60 -14.43 -8.26
N GLU A 215 -19.81 -14.68 -8.72
CA GLU A 215 -20.63 -15.83 -8.34
C GLU A 215 -20.17 -17.16 -8.98
N ALA A 216 -19.43 -17.10 -10.10
CA ALA A 216 -18.87 -18.28 -10.76
C ALA A 216 -17.84 -19.04 -9.89
N ARG A 217 -17.16 -18.35 -8.97
CA ARG A 217 -16.12 -18.92 -8.08
C ARG A 217 -15.06 -19.74 -8.81
N ASP A 218 -14.74 -19.35 -10.05
CA ASP A 218 -13.80 -20.04 -10.91
C ASP A 218 -12.81 -19.05 -11.51
N SER A 219 -11.51 -19.32 -11.31
CA SER A 219 -10.41 -18.52 -11.85
C SER A 219 -10.46 -18.37 -13.36
N LEU A 220 -11.02 -19.36 -14.07
CA LEU A 220 -11.21 -19.37 -15.52
C LEU A 220 -12.37 -18.50 -16.00
N ALA A 221 -13.32 -18.16 -15.13
CA ALA A 221 -14.44 -17.28 -15.46
C ALA A 221 -14.01 -15.81 -15.65
N TYR A 222 -12.80 -15.44 -15.18
CA TYR A 222 -12.30 -14.08 -15.34
C TYR A 222 -11.79 -13.84 -16.78
N PRO A 223 -12.28 -12.82 -17.49
CA PRO A 223 -11.89 -12.56 -18.87
C PRO A 223 -10.38 -12.39 -19.06
N HIS A 224 -9.86 -13.03 -20.11
CA HIS A 224 -8.47 -12.86 -20.52
C HIS A 224 -8.18 -11.38 -20.85
N ASN A 225 -6.97 -10.92 -20.56
CA ASN A 225 -6.49 -9.55 -20.85
C ASN A 225 -7.23 -8.39 -20.15
N MET A 226 -8.08 -8.68 -19.16
CA MET A 226 -8.73 -7.63 -18.35
C MET A 226 -7.92 -7.25 -17.10
N THR A 227 -6.92 -8.04 -16.71
CA THR A 227 -6.13 -7.76 -15.50
C THR A 227 -5.36 -6.45 -15.63
N ALA A 228 -5.56 -5.53 -14.69
CA ALA A 228 -4.86 -4.26 -14.68
C ALA A 228 -3.33 -4.46 -14.59
N PRO A 229 -2.50 -3.60 -15.22
CA PRO A 229 -1.04 -3.68 -15.14
C PRO A 229 -0.52 -3.44 -13.69
N PRO A 230 0.74 -3.78 -13.36
CA PRO A 230 1.20 -3.80 -11.96
C PRO A 230 1.68 -2.42 -11.44
N ASP A 231 2.19 -1.59 -12.32
CA ASP A 231 2.78 -0.25 -12.11
C ASP A 231 1.80 0.78 -11.52
N GLY A 232 0.50 0.61 -11.75
CA GLY A 232 -0.51 1.43 -11.08
C GLY A 232 -0.78 1.04 -9.62
N LEU A 233 -0.31 -0.11 -9.12
CA LEU A 233 -0.73 -0.65 -7.83
C LEU A 233 0.28 -0.37 -6.71
N PHE A 234 -0.23 0.11 -5.57
CA PHE A 234 0.53 0.43 -4.38
C PHE A 234 -0.05 -0.26 -3.14
N LEU A 235 0.78 -0.94 -2.36
CA LEU A 235 0.46 -1.23 -0.96
C LEU A 235 0.67 0.05 -0.13
N THR A 236 -0.41 0.68 0.33
CA THR A 236 -0.37 1.99 0.99
C THR A 236 -0.49 1.92 2.50
N ASN A 237 -1.02 0.83 3.05
CA ASN A 237 -1.10 0.67 4.50
C ASN A 237 -1.10 -0.80 4.94
N VAL A 238 -0.52 -1.07 6.12
CA VAL A 238 -0.65 -2.35 6.84
C VAL A 238 -0.95 -2.03 8.29
N GLU A 239 -2.08 -2.51 8.79
CA GLU A 239 -2.56 -2.24 10.15
C GLU A 239 -2.31 -3.44 11.06
N TYR A 240 -2.05 -3.15 12.34
CA TYR A 240 -1.84 -4.11 13.42
C TYR A 240 -2.68 -3.71 14.64
N THR A 241 -3.04 -4.66 15.51
CA THR A 241 -3.72 -4.35 16.78
C THR A 241 -2.75 -3.70 17.78
N GLU A 242 -3.28 -2.85 18.66
CA GLU A 242 -2.50 -2.17 19.70
C GLU A 242 -1.86 -3.15 20.70
N SER A 243 -2.50 -4.29 20.95
CA SER A 243 -2.03 -5.38 21.83
C SER A 243 -0.82 -6.17 21.31
N GLY A 244 -0.31 -5.85 20.11
CA GLY A 244 0.99 -6.34 19.62
C GLY A 244 2.21 -5.69 20.29
N GLY A 245 2.02 -4.92 21.37
CA GLY A 245 3.09 -4.32 22.17
C GLY A 245 3.71 -3.05 21.58
N CYS A 246 3.09 -2.40 20.60
CA CYS A 246 3.61 -1.16 20.04
C CYS A 246 2.46 -0.18 19.76
N ASN A 247 2.25 0.78 20.68
CA ASN A 247 1.24 1.86 20.64
C ASN A 247 1.38 2.84 19.45
N ARG A 248 2.00 2.44 18.35
CA ARG A 248 2.61 3.35 17.39
C ARG A 248 2.59 2.91 15.93
N ILE A 249 1.93 1.80 15.60
CA ILE A 249 1.81 1.28 14.22
C ILE A 249 0.45 1.66 13.60
N ARG A 250 0.04 2.93 13.68
CA ARG A 250 -0.79 3.54 12.63
C ARG A 250 0.18 4.16 11.64
N LEU A 251 0.42 3.49 10.52
CA LEU A 251 1.47 3.88 9.57
C LEU A 251 0.99 4.90 8.51
N CYS A 252 -0.32 5.11 8.38
CA CYS A 252 -0.90 6.19 7.57
C CYS A 252 -2.23 6.66 8.19
N SER A 253 -2.31 7.90 8.68
CA SER A 253 -3.53 8.48 9.27
C SER A 253 -4.33 9.38 8.32
N ARG A 254 -4.05 9.38 7.01
CA ARG A 254 -4.81 10.17 6.03
C ARG A 254 -5.22 9.34 4.83
N ILE A 255 -6.35 8.65 4.96
CA ILE A 255 -7.28 8.54 3.84
C ILE A 255 -8.47 9.36 4.31
N SER A 256 -8.49 10.65 3.96
CA SER A 256 -9.71 11.44 4.05
C SER A 256 -10.70 10.76 3.13
N SER A 257 -11.77 10.19 3.67
CA SER A 257 -12.96 9.88 2.87
C SER A 257 -13.37 11.18 2.15
N PRO A 258 -13.55 11.20 0.83
CA PRO A 258 -14.03 12.40 0.16
C PRO A 258 -15.43 12.71 0.72
N THR A 259 -15.55 13.87 1.36
CA THR A 259 -16.86 14.46 1.66
C THR A 259 -17.58 14.70 0.34
N PRO A 260 -18.87 14.33 0.20
CA PRO A 260 -19.62 14.60 -1.02
C PRO A 260 -19.65 16.11 -1.28
N VAL A 261 -19.15 16.52 -2.44
CA VAL A 261 -19.23 17.90 -2.91
C VAL A 261 -20.70 18.18 -3.26
N THR A 262 -21.44 18.78 -2.34
CA THR A 262 -22.75 19.35 -2.65
C THR A 262 -22.53 20.63 -3.45
N HIS A 263 -22.82 20.61 -4.75
CA HIS A 263 -22.94 21.83 -5.54
C HIS A 263 -24.08 22.70 -4.98
N SER A 264 -23.73 23.87 -4.47
CA SER A 264 -24.67 24.98 -4.25
C SER A 264 -24.31 26.14 -5.20
N PRO A 265 -25.31 26.85 -5.76
CA PRO A 265 -25.09 27.75 -6.87
C PRO A 265 -24.47 29.08 -6.44
N LYS A 266 -23.71 29.66 -7.38
CA LYS A 266 -22.99 30.94 -7.34
C LYS A 266 -23.73 32.02 -6.55
N ARG A 267 -23.07 32.59 -5.53
CA ARG A 267 -23.39 33.92 -4.99
C ARG A 267 -22.23 34.88 -5.24
N ASN A 268 -22.59 36.06 -5.74
CA ASN A 268 -21.74 37.18 -6.07
C ASN A 268 -20.81 37.57 -4.91
N ILE A 269 -19.54 37.81 -5.23
CA ILE A 269 -18.56 38.41 -4.34
C ILE A 269 -18.45 39.88 -4.70
N SER A 270 -18.92 40.75 -3.81
CA SER A 270 -18.51 42.14 -3.73
C SER A 270 -17.71 42.34 -2.44
N SER A 271 -16.67 43.16 -2.54
CA SER A 271 -15.81 43.72 -1.47
C SER A 271 -14.95 42.74 -0.66
N VAL A 272 -13.65 42.75 -0.95
CA VAL A 272 -12.57 42.27 -0.07
C VAL A 272 -12.16 43.41 0.86
N SER A 273 -12.18 43.17 2.17
CA SER A 273 -11.50 44.00 3.17
C SER A 273 -10.41 43.16 3.84
N LEU A 274 -9.19 43.68 3.81
CA LEU A 274 -7.98 43.12 4.42
C LEU A 274 -7.94 43.44 5.91
N MET A 275 -7.73 42.43 6.76
CA MET A 275 -7.17 42.62 8.11
C MET A 275 -6.22 41.48 8.49
N PRO A 276 -5.23 41.74 9.38
CA PRO A 276 -3.92 41.09 9.33
C PRO A 276 -3.74 39.93 10.32
N PHE A 277 -2.64 39.20 10.09
CA PHE A 277 -2.08 38.09 10.87
C PHE A 277 -2.04 38.33 12.39
N GLY A 278 -2.70 37.45 13.14
CA GLY A 278 -2.54 37.28 14.59
C GLY A 278 -1.77 36.00 14.93
N ARG A 279 -0.64 36.13 15.63
CA ARG A 279 0.13 35.03 16.23
C ARG A 279 -0.61 34.42 17.42
N SER A 280 -0.46 33.12 17.63
CA SER A 280 -0.86 32.38 18.84
C SER A 280 -0.09 31.05 18.92
N PRO A 281 0.11 30.44 20.11
CA PRO A 281 1.45 30.20 20.65
C PRO A 281 1.93 28.74 20.61
N LEU A 282 3.25 28.59 20.80
CA LEU A 282 3.98 27.35 21.06
C LEU A 282 3.33 26.52 22.17
N MET A 283 2.75 25.38 21.81
CA MET A 283 2.26 24.38 22.76
C MET A 283 3.37 23.35 23.02
N LYS A 284 4.01 23.45 24.19
CA LYS A 284 4.97 22.46 24.72
C LYS A 284 4.21 21.18 25.07
N TRP A 285 4.63 20.05 24.51
CA TRP A 285 4.19 18.73 24.95
C TRP A 285 5.07 18.23 26.12
N PRO A 286 4.48 17.61 27.16
CA PRO A 286 5.26 17.10 28.28
C PRO A 286 6.10 15.89 27.85
N MET A 287 7.39 15.92 28.17
CA MET A 287 8.25 14.74 28.15
C MET A 287 7.80 13.80 29.26
N ALA A 288 7.10 12.72 28.90
CA ALA A 288 6.92 11.61 29.81
C ALA A 288 8.22 10.78 29.87
N SER A 289 8.71 10.64 31.09
CA SER A 289 9.90 9.92 31.54
C SER A 289 10.15 8.61 30.81
N VAL A 290 11.37 8.49 30.27
CA VAL A 290 12.03 7.23 29.91
C VAL A 290 12.60 6.66 31.20
N ASN A 291 11.95 5.63 31.74
CA ASN A 291 12.55 4.58 32.59
C ASN A 291 11.40 3.79 33.20
N ASP A 292 11.13 2.59 32.68
CA ASP A 292 10.49 1.49 33.42
C ASP A 292 10.51 0.20 32.57
N TRP A 293 11.68 -0.18 32.05
CA TRP A 293 11.91 -1.51 31.45
C TRP A 293 13.33 -2.04 31.69
N PHE A 294 14.05 -1.51 32.68
CA PHE A 294 15.41 -1.97 33.03
C PHE A 294 15.46 -2.60 34.43
N THR A 295 14.82 -3.75 34.57
CA THR A 295 15.13 -4.70 35.65
C THR A 295 15.07 -6.12 35.10
N GLY A 296 16.10 -6.49 34.34
CA GLY A 296 16.29 -7.85 33.85
C GLY A 296 17.49 -7.94 32.91
N SER A 297 18.47 -8.78 33.29
CA SER A 297 19.71 -9.13 32.57
C SER A 297 19.74 -8.82 31.07
N ALA A 298 20.73 -8.03 30.64
CA ALA A 298 20.93 -7.56 29.28
C ALA A 298 21.13 -8.71 28.28
N ALA A 299 20.04 -9.14 27.64
CA ALA A 299 20.12 -9.88 26.40
C ALA A 299 20.28 -8.89 25.24
N SER A 300 21.40 -8.95 24.52
CA SER A 300 21.72 -8.14 23.33
C SER A 300 20.87 -8.49 22.08
N ARG A 301 19.82 -9.30 22.27
CA ARG A 301 18.90 -9.79 21.25
C ARG A 301 17.60 -8.99 21.28
N GLY A 302 17.07 -8.65 20.11
CA GLY A 302 15.75 -8.05 20.02
C GLY A 302 15.10 -8.22 18.66
N ARG A 303 13.81 -8.54 18.66
CA ARG A 303 12.98 -8.49 17.45
C ARG A 303 12.66 -7.04 17.08
N MET A 304 12.93 -6.70 15.82
CA MET A 304 12.65 -5.39 15.25
C MET A 304 11.62 -5.54 14.13
N THR A 305 10.60 -4.68 14.13
CA THR A 305 9.73 -4.45 12.98
C THR A 305 10.25 -3.26 12.19
N LEU A 306 10.40 -3.46 10.89
CA LEU A 306 10.82 -2.47 9.92
C LEU A 306 9.60 -2.08 9.08
N THR A 307 9.31 -0.79 8.99
CA THR A 307 8.41 -0.26 7.96
C THR A 307 9.23 0.19 6.77
N LEU A 308 8.82 -0.26 5.60
CA LEU A 308 9.55 -0.20 4.36
C LEU A 308 8.70 0.51 3.32
N GLU A 309 9.32 1.47 2.66
CA GLU A 309 8.85 2.03 1.40
C GLU A 309 9.70 1.42 0.28
N ALA A 310 9.06 1.01 -0.80
CA ALA A 310 9.70 0.44 -1.96
C ALA A 310 8.98 0.84 -3.24
N THR A 311 9.75 1.38 -4.17
CA THR A 311 9.31 1.79 -5.49
C THR A 311 9.72 0.69 -6.47
N LEU A 312 8.78 0.13 -7.26
CA LEU A 312 9.00 -0.99 -8.20
C LEU A 312 9.59 -2.23 -7.50
N SER A 313 8.72 -3.06 -6.93
CA SER A 313 9.18 -4.24 -6.20
C SER A 313 9.78 -5.32 -7.13
N SER A 314 11.06 -5.59 -6.93
CA SER A 314 11.69 -6.92 -7.10
C SER A 314 11.73 -7.65 -5.74
N TRP A 315 10.70 -7.46 -4.90
CA TRP A 315 10.58 -8.17 -3.63
C TRP A 315 10.25 -9.64 -3.92
N LEU A 316 11.30 -10.46 -4.00
CA LEU A 316 11.31 -11.92 -4.19
C LEU A 316 10.97 -12.42 -5.61
N THR A 317 11.92 -12.28 -6.54
CA THR A 317 12.04 -13.18 -7.71
C THR A 317 13.14 -14.24 -7.59
N LYS A 318 13.81 -14.42 -6.45
CA LYS A 318 14.70 -15.58 -6.23
C LYS A 318 14.62 -16.12 -4.80
N SER A 319 13.59 -16.90 -4.52
CA SER A 319 13.67 -17.98 -3.54
C SER A 319 13.60 -19.31 -4.30
N LYS A 320 14.73 -19.72 -4.88
CA LYS A 320 15.04 -21.10 -5.29
C LYS A 320 16.48 -21.12 -5.82
N GLY A 321 17.30 -22.01 -5.25
CA GLY A 321 18.53 -22.50 -5.86
C GLY A 321 19.79 -21.70 -5.53
N THR A 322 20.65 -22.32 -4.71
CA THR A 322 22.11 -22.36 -4.84
C THR A 322 22.70 -21.72 -6.09
N ALA A 323 23.66 -20.80 -5.89
CA ALA A 323 24.85 -20.65 -6.75
C ALA A 323 25.88 -19.75 -6.03
N LEU A 324 26.95 -20.42 -5.55
CA LEU A 324 28.30 -19.96 -5.18
C LEU A 324 28.47 -18.72 -4.28
#